data_AF-A0A8B6HAU4-F1
#
_entry.id   AF-A0A8B6HAU4-F1
#
_cell.length_a   1.000
_cell.length_b   1.000
_cell.length_c   1.000
_cell.angle_alpha   90.00
_cell.angle_beta   90.00
_cell.angle_gamma   90.00
#
_symmetry.space_group_name_H-M   'P 1'
#
loop_
_entity.id
_entity.type
_entity.pdbx_description
1 polymer ?
#
loop_
_entity_poly.entity_id
_entity_poly.type
_entity_poly.pdbx_seq_one_letter_code
_entity_poly.pdbx_strand_id
1 'polypeptide(L)'
;MVSTTDLPTKECRNSLSARTQPDVVSELIEKEVFKGFLYGPFKDPPFQKYRVSPIGIAEGKYSGKKRLILDLSSPHNDDKHLSINDLIDKQDCSMSYVRIDDAIDVILKFGRNSWLCKFDISDAFKNCPIVPSQWPLFCIKWEKMYYFYVRLTFGCRSSPKIFDHLSQALCHIAENNYKVNSILHLLDDFLTIDPPDADGERTMAIMMMIFKKLNIPIAKHKTIGPVKCLEYLVPKHVPGYQNDISDALSRLQIDRFRKLAPSAAQHPMKCPSSSDVMWS
;
A
#
# COMPACT_ATOMS: atom_id res chain seq x y z
N MET A 1 -15.64 1.01 6.07
CA MET A 1 -16.59 0.38 5.13
C MET A 1 -17.79 1.31 4.97
N VAL A 2 -18.51 1.25 3.86
CA VAL A 2 -19.65 2.16 3.62
C VAL A 2 -20.74 1.90 4.68
N SER A 3 -21.22 2.95 5.35
CA SER A 3 -22.21 2.86 6.43
C SER A 3 -23.64 2.65 5.91
N THR A 4 -23.95 3.16 4.71
CA THR A 4 -25.28 3.05 4.08
C THR A 4 -25.21 2.25 2.79
N THR A 5 -25.90 1.11 2.73
CA THR A 5 -25.95 0.24 1.55
C THR A 5 -27.13 0.53 0.62
N ASP A 6 -28.09 1.36 1.06
CA ASP A 6 -29.27 1.71 0.26
C ASP A 6 -29.01 2.86 -0.72
N LEU A 7 -28.13 2.60 -1.69
CA LEU A 7 -27.81 3.56 -2.75
C LEU A 7 -28.59 3.25 -4.03
N PRO A 8 -29.02 4.28 -4.79
CA PRO A 8 -29.68 4.08 -6.06
C PRO A 8 -28.73 3.46 -7.08
N THR A 9 -29.28 2.65 -7.97
CA THR A 9 -28.51 2.06 -9.07
C THR A 9 -27.89 3.14 -9.93
N LYS A 10 -26.59 3.01 -10.22
CA LYS A 10 -25.86 3.95 -11.07
C LYS A 10 -24.77 3.23 -11.84
N GLU A 11 -24.70 3.53 -13.13
CA GLU A 11 -23.60 3.09 -13.99
C GLU A 11 -22.77 4.28 -14.45
N CYS A 12 -21.48 4.25 -14.13
CA CYS A 12 -20.50 5.23 -14.58
C CYS A 12 -19.77 4.72 -15.82
N ARG A 13 -19.41 5.63 -16.72
CA ARG A 13 -18.70 5.30 -17.96
C ARG A 13 -17.21 5.10 -17.70
N ASN A 14 -16.65 3.99 -18.19
CA ASN A 14 -15.22 3.68 -18.08
C ASN A 14 -14.32 4.79 -18.59
N SER A 15 -13.12 4.91 -17.99
CA SER A 15 -12.16 5.97 -18.29
C SER A 15 -11.68 5.89 -19.74
N LEU A 16 -11.09 6.98 -20.25
CA LEU A 16 -10.47 6.96 -21.57
C LEU A 16 -9.33 5.91 -21.63
N SER A 17 -8.54 5.75 -20.57
CA SER A 17 -7.42 4.80 -20.54
C SER A 17 -7.84 3.34 -20.67
N ALA A 18 -9.02 2.97 -20.14
CA ALA A 18 -9.58 1.65 -20.37
C ALA A 18 -10.05 1.48 -21.81
N ARG A 19 -10.72 2.49 -22.39
CA ARG A 19 -11.28 2.41 -23.75
C ARG A 19 -10.23 2.41 -24.85
N THR A 20 -9.06 3.01 -24.63
CA THR A 20 -7.97 3.04 -25.62
C THR A 20 -7.13 1.76 -25.63
N GLN A 21 -7.28 0.89 -24.64
CA GLN A 21 -6.50 -0.35 -24.51
C GLN A 21 -7.41 -1.54 -24.14
N PRO A 22 -8.41 -1.87 -24.99
CA PRO A 22 -9.43 -2.85 -24.63
C PRO A 22 -8.87 -4.25 -24.37
N ASP A 23 -7.91 -4.71 -25.18
CA ASP A 23 -7.30 -6.05 -25.05
C ASP A 23 -6.63 -6.23 -23.68
N VAL A 24 -5.92 -5.20 -23.21
CA VAL A 24 -5.26 -5.20 -21.90
C VAL A 24 -6.29 -5.25 -20.77
N VAL A 25 -7.41 -4.54 -20.91
CA VAL A 25 -8.48 -4.57 -19.89
C VAL A 25 -9.10 -5.96 -19.81
N SER A 26 -9.44 -6.55 -20.96
CA SER A 26 -10.01 -7.90 -21.02
C SER A 26 -9.07 -8.93 -20.39
N GLU A 27 -7.77 -8.89 -20.73
CA GLU A 27 -6.76 -9.77 -20.12
C GLU A 27 -6.64 -9.58 -18.59
N LEU A 28 -6.67 -8.34 -18.11
CA LEU A 28 -6.61 -8.05 -16.67
C LEU A 28 -7.88 -8.51 -15.93
N ILE A 29 -9.05 -8.35 -16.53
CA ILE A 29 -10.32 -8.84 -15.98
C ILE A 29 -10.30 -10.37 -15.90
N GLU A 30 -9.90 -11.06 -16.97
CA GLU A 30 -9.78 -12.52 -16.98
C GLU A 30 -8.84 -13.01 -15.87
N LYS A 31 -7.71 -12.33 -15.65
CA LYS A 31 -6.80 -12.65 -14.54
C LYS A 31 -7.45 -12.48 -13.17
N GLU A 32 -8.23 -11.42 -12.96
CA GLU A 32 -8.95 -11.19 -11.70
C GLU A 32 -10.05 -12.24 -11.48
N VAL A 33 -10.74 -12.67 -12.55
CA VAL A 33 -11.74 -13.76 -12.52
C VAL A 33 -11.08 -15.09 -12.20
N PHE A 34 -9.99 -15.42 -12.91
CA PHE A 34 -9.25 -16.66 -12.70
C PHE A 34 -8.72 -16.79 -11.26
N LYS A 35 -8.26 -15.68 -10.67
CA LYS A 35 -7.83 -15.62 -9.26
C LYS A 35 -8.98 -15.64 -8.25
N GLY A 36 -10.24 -15.57 -8.69
CA GLY A 36 -11.42 -15.55 -7.83
C GLY A 36 -11.61 -14.24 -7.07
N PHE A 37 -10.99 -13.14 -7.52
CA PHE A 37 -11.15 -11.81 -6.92
C PHE A 37 -12.38 -11.09 -7.47
N LEU A 38 -12.70 -11.37 -8.73
CA LEU A 38 -13.81 -10.81 -9.48
C LEU A 38 -14.74 -11.94 -9.94
N TYR A 39 -16.05 -11.73 -9.82
CA TYR A 39 -17.06 -12.69 -10.28
C TYR A 39 -17.79 -12.14 -11.49
N GLY A 40 -18.04 -13.02 -12.47
CA GLY A 40 -18.63 -12.72 -13.77
C GLY A 40 -17.99 -13.62 -14.84
N PRO A 41 -18.26 -13.39 -16.13
CA PRO A 41 -19.16 -12.37 -16.66
C PRO A 41 -20.65 -12.73 -16.49
N PHE A 42 -21.48 -11.74 -16.12
CA PHE A 42 -22.94 -11.88 -16.10
C PHE A 42 -23.57 -11.06 -17.23
N LYS A 43 -24.58 -11.62 -17.91
CA LYS A 43 -25.34 -10.91 -18.95
C LYS A 43 -26.20 -9.80 -18.37
N ASP A 44 -26.82 -10.08 -17.22
CA ASP A 44 -27.68 -9.19 -16.48
C ASP A 44 -27.02 -8.83 -15.14
N PRO A 45 -27.32 -7.66 -14.55
CA PRO A 45 -26.76 -7.29 -13.26
C PRO A 45 -27.17 -8.29 -12.17
N PRO A 46 -26.21 -8.82 -11.37
CA PRO A 46 -26.49 -9.87 -10.39
C PRO A 46 -27.23 -9.37 -9.13
N PHE A 47 -27.48 -8.06 -9.02
CA PHE A 47 -28.10 -7.42 -7.86
C PHE A 47 -29.21 -6.46 -8.29
N GLN A 48 -30.21 -6.27 -7.43
CA GLN A 48 -31.34 -5.37 -7.71
C GLN A 48 -30.93 -3.88 -7.61
N LYS A 49 -30.12 -3.52 -6.61
CA LYS A 49 -29.51 -2.20 -6.44
C LYS A 49 -28.00 -2.34 -6.50
N TYR A 50 -27.32 -1.60 -7.37
CA TYR A 50 -25.87 -1.73 -7.55
C TYR A 50 -25.19 -0.47 -8.10
N ARG A 51 -23.88 -0.36 -7.89
CA ARG A 51 -23.04 0.73 -8.41
C ARG A 51 -21.98 0.15 -9.32
N VAL A 52 -22.05 0.50 -10.61
CA VAL A 52 -20.96 0.22 -11.56
C VAL A 52 -20.02 1.42 -11.55
N SER A 53 -18.86 1.22 -10.94
CA SER A 53 -17.78 2.20 -10.95
C SER A 53 -16.95 2.06 -12.23
N PRO A 54 -16.43 3.18 -12.76
CA PRO A 54 -15.66 3.14 -13.99
C PRO A 54 -14.30 2.50 -13.73
N ILE A 55 -13.89 1.66 -14.68
CA ILE A 55 -12.54 1.10 -14.69
C ILE A 55 -11.59 1.94 -15.54
N GLY A 56 -10.32 1.91 -15.16
CA GLY A 56 -9.22 2.53 -15.87
C GLY A 56 -7.96 1.67 -15.83
N ILE A 57 -7.03 1.96 -16.73
CA ILE A 57 -5.67 1.42 -16.66
C ILE A 57 -4.74 2.47 -16.07
N ALA A 58 -3.92 2.05 -15.12
CA ALA A 58 -2.73 2.79 -14.70
C ALA A 58 -1.47 1.98 -14.97
N GLU A 59 -0.42 2.67 -15.39
CA GLU A 59 0.87 2.08 -15.65
C GLU A 59 1.80 2.42 -14.48
N GLY A 60 2.45 1.39 -13.92
CA GLY A 60 3.52 1.62 -12.95
C GLY A 60 4.64 2.41 -13.61
N LYS A 61 4.88 3.64 -13.14
CA LYS A 61 5.85 4.59 -13.73
C LYS A 61 7.24 4.02 -14.03
N TYR A 62 7.66 2.96 -13.34
CA TYR A 62 8.98 2.34 -13.51
C TYR A 62 8.97 0.87 -13.93
N SER A 63 7.87 0.15 -13.69
CA SER A 63 7.77 -1.27 -14.07
C SER A 63 7.12 -1.47 -15.43
N GLY A 64 6.47 -0.44 -15.99
CA GLY A 64 5.60 -0.55 -17.17
C GLY A 64 4.37 -1.44 -16.94
N LYS A 65 4.21 -1.99 -15.72
CA LYS A 65 3.14 -2.94 -15.41
C LYS A 65 1.81 -2.20 -15.36
N LYS A 66 0.93 -2.56 -16.29
CA LYS A 66 -0.45 -2.08 -16.34
C LYS A 66 -1.26 -2.74 -15.24
N ARG A 67 -2.05 -1.96 -14.53
CA ARG A 67 -2.96 -2.40 -13.47
C ARG A 67 -4.35 -1.86 -13.72
N LEU A 68 -5.34 -2.69 -13.44
CA LEU A 68 -6.74 -2.27 -13.46
C LEU A 68 -7.02 -1.45 -12.21
N ILE A 69 -7.55 -0.24 -12.39
CA ILE A 69 -7.99 0.64 -11.31
C ILE A 69 -9.49 0.77 -11.37
N LEU A 70 -10.10 0.67 -10.19
CA LEU A 70 -11.51 0.98 -9.97
C LEU A 70 -11.63 2.40 -9.41
N ASP A 71 -12.26 3.31 -10.15
CA ASP A 71 -12.47 4.67 -9.67
C ASP A 71 -13.73 4.74 -8.77
N LEU A 72 -13.52 4.47 -7.48
CA LEU A 72 -14.57 4.55 -6.45
C LEU A 72 -14.85 5.99 -5.99
N SER A 73 -14.12 6.98 -6.54
CA SER A 73 -14.39 8.40 -6.36
C SER A 73 -15.30 8.97 -7.46
N SER A 74 -15.65 8.17 -8.47
CA SER A 74 -16.64 8.55 -9.47
C SER A 74 -18.09 8.32 -8.97
N PRO A 75 -19.05 9.17 -9.36
CA PRO A 75 -18.90 10.40 -10.16
C PRO A 75 -18.25 11.54 -9.34
N HIS A 76 -17.36 12.29 -9.99
CA HIS A 76 -16.71 13.47 -9.39
C HIS A 76 -17.66 14.67 -9.46
N ASN A 77 -17.83 15.40 -8.35
CA ASN A 77 -18.63 16.64 -8.26
C ASN A 77 -20.11 16.48 -8.68
N ASP A 78 -20.75 15.34 -8.35
CA ASP A 78 -22.18 15.13 -8.55
C ASP A 78 -22.92 15.20 -7.20
N ASP A 79 -23.51 16.37 -6.90
CA ASP A 79 -24.24 16.61 -5.65
C ASP A 79 -25.47 15.70 -5.47
N LYS A 80 -25.95 15.05 -6.55
CA LYS A 80 -27.10 14.14 -6.52
C LYS A 80 -26.69 12.69 -6.32
N HIS A 81 -25.42 12.35 -6.53
CA HIS A 81 -24.93 10.97 -6.46
C HIS A 81 -23.53 10.91 -5.84
N LEU A 82 -23.48 10.79 -4.51
CA LEU A 82 -22.22 10.59 -3.79
C LEU A 82 -21.43 9.40 -4.33
N SER A 83 -20.11 9.56 -4.45
CA SER A 83 -19.21 8.45 -4.80
C SER A 83 -19.08 7.48 -3.62
N ILE A 84 -18.59 6.27 -3.87
CA ILE A 84 -18.40 5.28 -2.79
C ILE A 84 -17.40 5.78 -1.77
N ASN A 85 -16.36 6.49 -2.21
CA ASN A 85 -15.36 7.07 -1.32
C ASN A 85 -15.87 8.27 -0.51
N ASP A 86 -16.90 8.98 -0.98
CA ASP A 86 -17.51 10.08 -0.21
C ASP A 86 -18.40 9.57 0.93
N LEU A 87 -18.89 8.32 0.80
CA LEU A 87 -19.66 7.64 1.84
C LEU A 87 -18.79 6.98 2.92
N ILE A 88 -17.46 7.10 2.81
CA ILE A 88 -16.50 6.57 3.78
C ILE A 88 -15.94 7.74 4.57
N ASP A 89 -16.14 7.71 5.88
CA ASP A 89 -15.59 8.71 6.79
C ASP A 89 -14.05 8.73 6.67
N LYS A 90 -13.52 9.95 6.51
CA LYS A 90 -12.08 10.19 6.43
C LYS A 90 -11.39 9.91 7.77
N GLN A 91 -12.08 10.17 8.88
CA GLN A 91 -11.51 9.99 10.22
C GLN A 91 -11.21 8.51 10.50
N ASP A 92 -12.10 7.62 10.06
CA ASP A 92 -11.94 6.17 10.21
C ASP A 92 -10.79 5.58 9.38
N CYS A 93 -10.27 6.33 8.40
CA CYS A 93 -9.22 5.87 7.48
C CYS A 93 -7.83 6.45 7.80
N SER A 94 -7.67 7.17 8.91
CA SER A 94 -6.38 7.70 9.36
C SER A 94 -5.39 6.58 9.69
N MET A 95 -4.17 6.67 9.15
CA MET A 95 -3.08 5.71 9.37
C MET A 95 -1.82 6.47 9.77
N SER A 96 -1.08 5.91 10.73
CA SER A 96 0.30 6.30 11.02
C SER A 96 1.19 5.23 10.42
N TYR A 97 2.01 5.61 9.44
CA TYR A 97 2.94 4.69 8.80
C TYR A 97 4.26 4.66 9.56
N VAL A 98 4.87 3.47 9.62
CA VAL A 98 6.26 3.29 10.03
C VAL A 98 7.16 4.09 9.08
N ARG A 99 8.13 4.80 9.64
CA ARG A 99 9.09 5.62 8.93
C ARG A 99 10.36 4.83 8.64
N ILE A 100 11.11 5.30 7.65
CA ILE A 100 12.46 4.80 7.40
C ILE A 100 13.35 5.06 8.63
N ASP A 101 13.12 6.17 9.32
CA ASP A 101 13.84 6.52 10.55
C ASP A 101 13.68 5.44 11.63
N ASP A 102 12.48 4.87 11.80
CA ASP A 102 12.25 3.78 12.75
C ASP A 102 13.11 2.54 12.42
N ALA A 103 13.28 2.23 11.14
CA ALA A 103 14.16 1.15 10.70
C ALA A 103 15.64 1.47 10.94
N ILE A 104 16.04 2.72 10.70
CA ILE A 104 17.41 3.19 10.95
C ILE A 104 17.72 3.10 12.46
N ASP A 105 16.80 3.53 13.32
CA ASP A 105 16.99 3.50 14.77
C ASP A 105 17.19 2.08 15.29
N VAL A 106 16.42 1.11 14.78
CA VAL A 106 16.59 -0.31 15.14
C VAL A 106 17.94 -0.85 14.63
N ILE A 107 18.35 -0.53 13.40
CA ILE A 107 19.65 -0.94 12.85
C ILE A 107 20.79 -0.34 13.66
N LEU A 108 20.72 0.94 14.03
CA LEU A 108 21.72 1.63 14.85
C LEU A 108 21.80 1.01 16.25
N LYS A 109 20.65 0.65 16.84
CA LYS A 109 20.58 -0.01 18.15
C LYS A 109 21.26 -1.38 18.16
N PHE A 110 21.05 -2.22 17.14
CA PHE A 110 21.69 -3.54 17.05
C PHE A 110 23.12 -3.49 16.51
N GLY A 111 23.45 -2.43 15.77
CA GLY A 111 24.79 -2.14 15.31
C GLY A 111 25.19 -2.91 14.05
N ARG A 112 26.50 -2.90 13.79
CA ARG A 112 27.08 -3.43 12.56
C ARG A 112 26.83 -4.92 12.43
N ASN A 113 26.56 -5.37 11.20
CA ASN A 113 26.25 -6.75 10.86
C ASN A 113 24.94 -7.25 11.48
N SER A 114 23.94 -6.39 11.65
CA SER A 114 22.57 -6.84 11.94
C SER A 114 22.02 -7.68 10.77
N TRP A 115 21.18 -8.66 11.05
CA TRP A 115 20.47 -9.44 10.03
C TRP A 115 19.21 -8.72 9.59
N LEU A 116 18.90 -8.77 8.30
CA LEU A 116 17.75 -8.12 7.68
C LEU A 116 16.98 -9.13 6.84
N CYS A 117 15.66 -9.19 7.00
CA CYS A 117 14.78 -9.90 6.08
C CYS A 117 13.65 -8.97 5.61
N LYS A 118 13.32 -9.05 4.32
CA LYS A 118 12.23 -8.35 3.68
C LYS A 118 11.21 -9.34 3.18
N PHE A 119 9.94 -9.06 3.42
CA PHE A 119 8.81 -9.83 2.91
C PHE A 119 7.82 -8.88 2.23
N ASP A 120 7.20 -9.34 1.14
CA ASP A 120 6.20 -8.58 0.37
C ASP A 120 4.98 -9.47 0.18
N ILE A 121 3.79 -9.00 0.60
CA ILE A 121 2.54 -9.72 0.40
C ILE A 121 2.10 -9.61 -1.06
N SER A 122 1.81 -10.75 -1.69
CA SER A 122 1.27 -10.77 -3.06
C SER A 122 -0.19 -10.34 -3.11
N ASP A 123 -0.56 -9.67 -4.20
CA ASP A 123 -1.93 -9.19 -4.46
C ASP A 123 -2.50 -8.45 -3.24
N ALA A 124 -1.74 -7.44 -2.76
CA ALA A 124 -2.13 -6.59 -1.64
C ALA A 124 -3.58 -6.09 -1.77
N PHE A 125 -4.25 -5.89 -0.62
CA PHE A 125 -5.69 -5.69 -0.47
C PHE A 125 -6.56 -6.89 -0.85
N LYS A 126 -6.25 -7.62 -1.94
CA LYS A 126 -7.07 -8.76 -2.41
C LYS A 126 -7.10 -9.93 -1.44
N ASN A 127 -6.18 -9.97 -0.48
CA ASN A 127 -6.19 -10.91 0.64
C ASN A 127 -7.39 -10.71 1.59
N CYS A 128 -7.94 -9.49 1.65
CA CYS A 128 -9.07 -9.18 2.52
C CYS A 128 -10.41 -9.30 1.75
N PRO A 129 -11.37 -10.10 2.27
CA PRO A 129 -12.70 -10.19 1.67
C PRO A 129 -13.53 -8.92 1.91
N ILE A 130 -14.41 -8.61 0.95
CA ILE A 130 -15.49 -7.64 1.13
C ILE A 130 -16.69 -8.39 1.69
N VAL A 131 -17.38 -7.78 2.67
CA VAL A 131 -18.62 -8.36 3.22
C VAL A 131 -19.67 -8.53 2.10
N PRO A 132 -20.42 -9.65 2.03
CA PRO A 132 -21.35 -9.89 0.93
C PRO A 132 -22.41 -8.80 0.70
N SER A 133 -22.86 -8.16 1.77
CA SER A 133 -23.81 -7.04 1.68
C SER A 133 -23.26 -5.80 0.98
N GLN A 134 -21.95 -5.70 0.79
CA GLN A 134 -21.30 -4.59 0.07
C GLN A 134 -20.86 -4.95 -1.35
N TRP A 135 -20.91 -6.23 -1.77
CA TRP A 135 -20.60 -6.61 -3.15
C TRP A 135 -21.34 -5.78 -4.22
N PRO A 136 -22.62 -5.41 -4.05
CA PRO A 136 -23.32 -4.59 -5.05
C PRO A 136 -22.71 -3.19 -5.25
N LEU A 137 -21.87 -2.73 -4.33
CA LEU A 137 -21.17 -1.44 -4.43
C LEU A 137 -19.88 -1.55 -5.24
N PHE A 138 -19.31 -2.74 -5.42
CA PHE A 138 -18.04 -2.95 -6.11
C PHE A 138 -18.23 -3.60 -7.48
N CYS A 139 -19.23 -3.15 -8.24
CA CYS A 139 -19.50 -3.67 -9.58
C CYS A 139 -18.68 -2.93 -10.64
N ILE A 140 -18.35 -3.64 -11.72
CA ILE A 140 -17.77 -3.08 -12.94
C ILE A 140 -18.56 -3.60 -14.15
N LYS A 141 -18.45 -2.87 -15.26
CA LYS A 141 -19.07 -3.26 -16.53
C LYS A 141 -18.03 -3.15 -17.64
N TRP A 142 -17.85 -4.26 -18.36
CA TRP A 142 -16.91 -4.37 -19.47
C TRP A 142 -17.55 -5.15 -20.61
N GLU A 143 -17.46 -4.62 -21.83
CA GLU A 143 -18.06 -5.24 -23.03
C GLU A 143 -19.54 -5.64 -22.86
N LYS A 144 -20.33 -4.77 -22.20
CA LYS A 144 -21.75 -4.98 -21.84
C LYS A 144 -22.01 -6.10 -20.83
N MET A 145 -20.97 -6.77 -20.34
CA MET A 145 -21.06 -7.78 -19.28
C MET A 145 -20.81 -7.15 -17.91
N TYR A 146 -21.48 -7.70 -16.89
CA TYR A 146 -21.41 -7.26 -15.51
C TYR A 146 -20.46 -8.15 -14.70
N TYR A 147 -19.74 -7.53 -13.77
CA TYR A 147 -18.88 -8.20 -12.83
C TYR A 147 -18.93 -7.50 -11.46
N PHE A 148 -18.51 -8.19 -10.40
CA PHE A 148 -18.38 -7.59 -9.08
C PHE A 148 -17.18 -8.16 -8.30
N TYR A 149 -16.53 -7.32 -7.51
CA TYR A 149 -15.42 -7.73 -6.66
C TYR A 149 -15.90 -8.29 -5.33
N VAL A 150 -15.25 -9.36 -4.88
CA VAL A 150 -15.46 -9.97 -3.55
C VAL A 150 -14.28 -9.76 -2.60
N ARG A 151 -13.20 -9.13 -3.09
CA ARG A 151 -11.99 -8.79 -2.35
C ARG A 151 -11.71 -7.30 -2.47
N LEU A 152 -11.03 -6.72 -1.46
CA LEU A 152 -10.73 -5.28 -1.47
C LEU A 152 -9.97 -4.88 -2.74
N THR A 153 -10.36 -3.74 -3.30
CA THR A 153 -9.76 -3.21 -4.53
C THR A 153 -8.91 -1.99 -4.23
N PHE A 154 -7.95 -1.72 -5.11
CA PHE A 154 -7.34 -0.42 -5.23
C PHE A 154 -8.40 0.62 -5.61
N GLY A 155 -8.24 1.85 -5.12
CA GLY A 155 -9.18 2.95 -5.35
C GLY A 155 -10.22 3.14 -4.25
N CYS A 156 -10.42 2.18 -3.34
CA CYS A 156 -11.30 2.36 -2.19
C CYS A 156 -10.55 3.04 -1.05
N ARG A 157 -11.14 4.10 -0.47
CA ARG A 157 -10.55 4.86 0.63
C ARG A 157 -10.27 4.00 1.86
N SER A 158 -11.15 3.05 2.18
CA SER A 158 -10.98 2.19 3.35
C SER A 158 -10.05 1.00 3.13
N SER A 159 -9.71 0.64 1.88
CA SER A 159 -8.90 -0.56 1.61
C SER A 159 -7.54 -0.55 2.30
N PRO A 160 -6.74 0.54 2.26
CA PRO A 160 -5.45 0.58 2.92
C PRO A 160 -5.55 0.36 4.43
N LYS A 161 -6.49 1.03 5.10
CA LYS A 161 -6.67 0.90 6.57
C LYS A 161 -7.09 -0.50 6.98
N ILE A 162 -8.04 -1.11 6.26
CA ILE A 162 -8.50 -2.46 6.56
C ILE A 162 -7.36 -3.47 6.36
N PHE A 163 -6.56 -3.30 5.31
CA PHE A 163 -5.40 -4.15 5.06
C PHE A 163 -4.28 -3.92 6.09
N ASP A 164 -4.07 -2.68 6.52
CA ASP A 164 -3.09 -2.37 7.58
C ASP A 164 -3.42 -3.10 8.89
N HIS A 165 -4.70 -3.30 9.23
CA HIS A 165 -5.07 -4.17 10.37
C HIS A 165 -4.60 -5.61 10.22
N LEU A 166 -4.62 -6.17 9.00
CA LEU A 166 -4.06 -7.50 8.73
C LEU A 166 -2.54 -7.50 8.95
N SER A 167 -1.85 -6.48 8.46
CA SER A 167 -0.39 -6.35 8.64
C SER A 167 0.00 -6.15 10.11
N GLN A 168 -0.72 -5.31 10.85
CA GLN A 168 -0.53 -5.15 12.29
C GLN A 168 -0.78 -6.45 13.06
N ALA A 169 -1.81 -7.22 12.70
CA ALA A 169 -2.07 -8.52 13.31
C ALA A 169 -0.92 -9.51 13.05
N LEU A 170 -0.32 -9.49 11.87
CA LEU A 170 0.86 -10.31 11.57
C LEU A 170 2.06 -9.93 12.42
N CYS A 171 2.36 -8.63 12.55
CA CYS A 171 3.41 -8.12 13.43
C CYS A 171 3.15 -8.55 14.88
N HIS A 172 1.93 -8.37 15.37
CA HIS A 172 1.55 -8.76 16.72
C HIS A 172 1.72 -10.26 16.98
N ILE A 173 1.33 -11.11 16.02
CA ILE A 173 1.53 -12.57 16.12
C ILE A 173 3.02 -12.92 16.15
N ALA A 174 3.81 -12.32 15.27
CA ALA A 174 5.25 -12.57 15.17
C ALA A 174 5.98 -12.18 16.47
N GLU A 175 5.68 -11.00 17.02
CA GLU A 175 6.25 -10.50 18.26
C GLU A 175 5.83 -11.35 19.47
N ASN A 176 4.52 -11.54 19.67
CA ASN A 176 4.01 -12.08 20.92
C ASN A 176 4.16 -13.60 21.01
N ASN A 177 3.91 -14.31 19.91
CA ASN A 177 3.88 -15.78 19.90
C ASN A 177 5.22 -16.39 19.50
N TYR A 178 6.02 -15.70 18.68
CA TYR A 178 7.25 -16.26 18.11
C TYR A 178 8.53 -15.48 18.47
N LYS A 179 8.41 -14.38 19.22
CA LYS A 179 9.53 -13.56 19.71
C LYS A 179 10.39 -12.97 18.59
N VAL A 180 9.76 -12.58 17.48
CA VAL A 180 10.38 -11.72 16.48
C VAL A 180 10.41 -10.30 17.04
N ASN A 181 11.53 -9.91 17.67
CA ASN A 181 11.60 -8.73 18.54
C ASN A 181 11.60 -7.38 17.80
N SER A 182 11.83 -7.39 16.48
CA SER A 182 11.95 -6.17 15.69
C SER A 182 11.42 -6.43 14.30
N ILE A 183 10.11 -6.23 14.16
CA ILE A 183 9.38 -6.27 12.90
C ILE A 183 8.78 -4.90 12.64
N LEU A 184 8.97 -4.42 11.42
CA LEU A 184 8.43 -3.17 10.92
C LEU A 184 7.60 -3.49 9.68
N HIS A 185 6.48 -2.80 9.49
CA HIS A 185 5.66 -2.96 8.30
C HIS A 185 5.26 -1.62 7.71
N LEU A 186 5.20 -1.57 6.39
CA LEU A 186 4.58 -0.51 5.62
C LEU A 186 3.60 -1.15 4.63
N LEU A 187 2.32 -1.16 4.98
CA LEU A 187 1.28 -1.86 4.21
C LEU A 187 1.65 -3.33 3.93
N ASP A 188 2.03 -3.66 2.70
CA ASP A 188 2.37 -5.00 2.20
C ASP A 188 3.85 -5.36 2.35
N ASP A 189 4.72 -4.39 2.63
CA ASP A 189 6.14 -4.57 2.87
C ASP A 189 6.43 -4.79 4.36
N PHE A 190 7.18 -5.84 4.69
CA PHE A 190 7.64 -6.14 6.05
C PHE A 190 9.16 -6.20 6.08
N LEU A 191 9.73 -5.70 7.17
CA LEU A 191 11.15 -5.74 7.48
C LEU A 191 11.34 -6.34 8.88
N THR A 192 12.14 -7.40 8.98
CA THR A 192 12.65 -7.86 10.27
C THR A 192 14.11 -7.52 10.39
N ILE A 193 14.52 -7.12 11.59
CA ILE A 193 15.90 -6.77 11.91
C ILE A 193 16.30 -7.58 13.14
N ASP A 194 17.37 -8.36 13.06
CA ASP A 194 17.87 -9.11 14.21
C ASP A 194 19.32 -8.69 14.56
N PRO A 195 19.70 -8.79 15.85
CA PRO A 195 21.07 -8.57 16.30
C PRO A 195 22.11 -9.42 15.55
N PRO A 196 23.39 -9.00 15.51
CA PRO A 196 24.45 -9.74 14.81
C PRO A 196 24.69 -11.16 15.34
N ASP A 197 24.46 -11.38 16.63
CA ASP A 197 24.60 -12.65 17.36
C ASP A 197 23.36 -13.54 17.28
N ALA A 198 22.26 -13.03 16.72
CA ALA A 198 21.04 -13.80 16.49
C ALA A 198 21.13 -14.69 15.23
N ASP A 199 20.20 -15.63 15.14
CA ASP A 199 20.01 -16.49 13.98
C ASP A 199 18.96 -15.88 13.02
N GLY A 200 19.43 -15.17 11.99
CA GLY A 200 18.56 -14.56 10.99
C GLY A 200 17.77 -15.58 10.14
N GLU A 201 18.29 -16.80 9.96
CA GLU A 201 17.59 -17.86 9.23
C GLU A 201 16.35 -18.32 10.00
N ARG A 202 16.48 -18.41 11.33
CA ARG A 202 15.35 -18.71 12.22
C ARG A 202 14.22 -17.68 12.05
N THR A 203 14.53 -16.38 12.08
CA THR A 203 13.52 -15.33 11.92
C THR A 203 12.83 -15.44 10.56
N MET A 204 13.62 -15.63 9.49
CA MET A 204 13.06 -15.83 8.16
C MET A 204 12.12 -17.05 8.10
N ALA A 205 12.54 -18.19 8.65
CA ALA A 205 11.75 -19.41 8.68
C ALA A 205 10.44 -19.24 9.48
N ILE A 206 10.49 -18.54 10.62
CA ILE A 206 9.31 -18.22 11.43
C ILE A 206 8.34 -17.35 10.63
N MET A 207 8.82 -16.28 10.00
CA MET A 207 7.97 -15.40 9.20
C MET A 207 7.30 -16.17 8.06
N MET A 208 8.08 -16.94 7.28
CA MET A 208 7.57 -17.78 6.20
C MET A 208 6.51 -18.79 6.71
N MET A 209 6.73 -19.36 7.90
CA MET A 209 5.75 -20.25 8.54
C MET A 209 4.47 -19.50 8.93
N ILE A 210 4.55 -18.30 9.51
CA ILE A 210 3.39 -17.49 9.92
C ILE A 210 2.52 -17.20 8.70
N PHE A 211 3.12 -16.66 7.63
CA PHE A 211 2.41 -16.37 6.37
C PHE A 211 1.77 -17.63 5.79
N LYS A 212 2.49 -18.77 5.77
CA LYS A 212 1.95 -20.04 5.28
C LYS A 212 0.78 -20.54 6.13
N LYS A 213 0.89 -20.50 7.47
CA LYS A 213 -0.17 -20.95 8.39
C LYS A 213 -1.44 -20.10 8.27
N LEU A 214 -1.29 -18.80 7.99
CA LEU A 214 -2.39 -17.87 7.82
C LEU A 214 -2.92 -17.81 6.38
N ASN A 215 -2.39 -18.65 5.48
CA ASN A 215 -2.71 -18.66 4.06
C ASN A 215 -2.55 -17.29 3.38
N ILE A 216 -1.53 -16.53 3.79
CA ILE A 216 -1.19 -15.24 3.20
C ILE A 216 -0.09 -15.45 2.15
N PRO A 217 -0.35 -15.14 0.87
CA PRO A 217 0.58 -15.35 -0.22
C PRO A 217 1.71 -14.32 -0.17
N ILE A 218 2.95 -14.78 -0.27
CA ILE A 218 4.15 -13.94 -0.32
C ILE A 218 4.67 -13.86 -1.76
N ALA A 219 5.11 -12.68 -2.17
CA ALA A 219 5.85 -12.47 -3.40
C ALA A 219 7.28 -12.98 -3.23
N LYS A 220 7.48 -14.29 -3.47
CA LYS A 220 8.78 -14.97 -3.30
C LYS A 220 9.96 -14.25 -3.97
N HIS A 221 9.74 -13.70 -5.18
CA HIS A 221 10.77 -12.97 -5.95
C HIS A 221 11.20 -11.64 -5.33
N LYS A 222 10.41 -11.10 -4.38
CA LYS A 222 10.73 -9.88 -3.62
C LYS A 222 11.10 -10.15 -2.17
N THR A 223 10.95 -11.40 -1.73
CA THR A 223 11.37 -11.83 -0.40
C THR A 223 12.88 -11.96 -0.42
N ILE A 224 13.56 -11.23 0.44
CA ILE A 224 15.02 -11.16 0.48
C ILE A 224 15.46 -11.32 1.92
N GLY A 225 16.45 -12.14 2.18
CA GLY A 225 16.97 -12.37 3.52
C GLY A 225 17.31 -13.84 3.75
N PRO A 226 17.94 -14.15 4.88
CA PRO A 226 18.59 -13.18 5.77
C PRO A 226 19.85 -12.59 5.13
N VAL A 227 20.01 -11.27 5.17
CA VAL A 227 21.15 -10.55 4.57
C VAL A 227 21.66 -9.46 5.52
N LYS A 228 22.88 -8.96 5.29
CA LYS A 228 23.46 -7.85 6.07
C LYS A 228 23.29 -6.47 5.40
N CYS A 229 22.85 -6.46 4.15
CA CYS A 229 22.58 -5.27 3.36
C CYS A 229 21.32 -5.53 2.53
N LEU A 230 20.36 -4.61 2.58
CA LEU A 230 19.05 -4.78 2.00
C LEU A 230 18.54 -3.44 1.45
N GLU A 231 17.97 -3.46 0.26
CA GLU A 231 17.18 -2.34 -0.24
C GLU A 231 15.76 -2.40 0.33
N TYR A 232 15.42 -1.44 1.17
CA TYR A 232 14.11 -1.28 1.80
C TYR A 232 13.59 0.14 1.56
N LEU A 233 12.32 0.25 1.14
CA LEU A 233 11.61 1.51 0.90
C LEU A 233 12.44 2.59 0.19
N VAL A 234 12.70 2.43 -1.10
CA VAL A 234 13.48 3.43 -1.87
C VAL A 234 12.67 4.73 -1.97
N PRO A 235 13.02 5.80 -1.22
CA PRO A 235 12.36 7.07 -1.38
C PRO A 235 12.82 7.67 -2.71
N LYS A 236 11.90 7.84 -3.64
CA LYS A 236 12.20 8.48 -4.93
C LYS A 236 11.51 9.83 -4.98
N HIS A 237 12.30 10.86 -5.25
CA HIS A 237 11.81 12.23 -5.44
C HIS A 237 10.68 12.25 -6.47
N VAL A 238 9.48 12.63 -6.04
CA VAL A 238 8.31 12.84 -6.90
C VAL A 238 8.26 14.33 -7.23
N PRO A 239 8.46 14.74 -8.50
CA PRO A 239 8.30 16.13 -8.89
C PRO A 239 6.88 16.60 -8.53
N GLY A 240 6.78 17.69 -7.75
CA GLY A 240 5.50 18.30 -7.36
C GLY A 240 5.07 18.11 -5.89
N TYR A 241 5.82 17.34 -5.08
CA TYR A 241 5.72 17.43 -3.63
C TYR A 241 6.79 18.41 -3.14
N GLN A 242 6.40 19.51 -2.48
CA GLN A 242 7.34 20.56 -2.06
C GLN A 242 8.26 20.06 -0.95
N ASN A 243 9.37 19.44 -1.34
CA ASN A 243 10.51 19.13 -0.48
C ASN A 243 11.71 20.01 -0.86
N ASP A 244 11.41 21.25 -1.25
CA ASP A 244 12.36 22.17 -1.90
C ASP A 244 13.57 22.49 -1.01
N ILE A 245 13.40 22.46 0.32
CA ILE A 245 14.48 22.67 1.29
C ILE A 245 15.47 21.50 1.23
N SER A 246 15.00 20.25 1.36
CA SER A 246 15.85 19.06 1.29
C SER A 246 16.44 18.82 -0.10
N ASP A 247 15.70 19.13 -1.17
CA ASP A 247 16.19 19.08 -2.55
C ASP A 247 17.35 20.07 -2.77
N ALA A 248 17.18 21.33 -2.35
CA ALA A 248 18.21 22.35 -2.46
C ALA A 248 19.48 21.98 -1.65
N LEU A 249 19.32 21.39 -0.46
CA LEU A 249 20.43 20.94 0.37
C LEU A 249 21.18 19.75 -0.28
N SER A 250 20.46 18.72 -0.74
CA SER A 250 21.05 17.50 -1.33
C SER A 250 21.82 17.76 -2.62
N ARG A 251 21.44 18.80 -3.38
CA ARG A 251 22.08 19.22 -4.63
C ARG A 251 23.12 20.33 -4.46
N LEU A 252 23.48 20.68 -3.22
CA LEU A 252 24.42 21.76 -2.90
C LEU A 252 24.02 23.12 -3.48
N GLN A 253 22.72 23.37 -3.67
CA GLN A 253 22.18 24.64 -4.16
C GLN A 253 22.01 25.61 -2.99
N ILE A 254 23.12 26.04 -2.38
CA ILE A 254 23.14 26.77 -1.11
C ILE A 254 22.34 28.08 -1.16
N ASP A 255 22.41 28.85 -2.25
CA ASP A 255 21.64 30.10 -2.38
C ASP A 255 20.13 29.87 -2.42
N ARG A 256 19.69 28.77 -3.05
CA ARG A 256 18.29 28.36 -3.11
C ARG A 256 17.83 27.86 -1.73
N PHE A 257 18.64 27.04 -1.07
CA PHE A 257 18.39 26.58 0.30
C PHE A 257 18.24 27.76 1.27
N ARG A 258 19.14 28.76 1.20
CA ARG A 258 19.12 29.97 2.04
C ARG A 258 17.83 30.79 1.90
N LYS A 259 17.26 30.84 0.70
CA LYS A 259 15.97 31.52 0.44
C LYS A 259 14.79 30.73 1.00
N LEU A 260 14.85 29.40 0.93
CA LEU A 260 13.76 28.50 1.35
C LEU A 260 13.77 28.20 2.85
N ALA A 261 14.93 28.29 3.52
CA ALA A 261 15.11 28.08 4.95
C ALA A 261 15.95 29.21 5.58
N PRO A 262 15.42 30.45 5.66
CA PRO A 262 16.17 31.61 6.15
C PRO A 262 16.58 31.52 7.61
N SER A 263 15.90 30.67 8.40
CA SER A 263 16.23 30.36 9.80
C SER A 263 17.34 29.32 9.96
N ALA A 264 17.80 28.67 8.88
CA ALA A 264 18.89 27.69 8.94
C ALA A 264 20.24 28.37 9.21
N ALA A 265 21.08 27.76 10.04
CA ALA A 265 22.36 28.32 10.50
C ALA A 265 23.23 28.84 9.33
N GLN A 266 23.72 30.08 9.43
CA GLN A 266 24.47 30.76 8.37
C GLN A 266 25.88 30.21 8.12
N HIS A 267 26.43 29.54 9.10
CA HIS A 267 27.75 28.95 9.06
C HIS A 267 27.61 27.48 9.48
N PRO A 268 28.46 26.57 8.96
CA PRO A 268 28.51 25.20 9.44
C PRO A 268 28.66 25.22 10.95
N MET A 269 27.65 24.77 11.67
CA MET A 269 27.81 24.54 13.11
C MET A 269 28.77 23.37 13.25
N LYS A 270 29.71 23.46 14.20
CA LYS A 270 30.48 22.28 14.59
C LYS A 270 29.46 21.20 14.92
N CYS A 271 29.57 20.06 14.24
CA CYS A 271 28.81 18.88 14.61
C CYS A 271 29.12 18.64 16.10
N PRO A 272 28.12 18.70 17.01
CA PRO A 272 28.37 18.51 18.42
C PRO A 272 29.09 17.16 18.60
N SER A 273 30.06 17.13 19.51
CA SER A 273 30.79 15.89 19.74
C SER A 273 29.79 14.83 20.21
N SER A 274 30.04 13.56 19.93
CA SER A 274 29.13 12.46 20.34
C SER A 274 28.84 12.47 21.84
N SER A 275 29.69 13.07 22.67
CA SER A 275 29.46 13.31 24.09
C SER A 275 28.41 14.40 24.40
N ASP A 276 28.23 15.40 23.54
CA ASP A 276 27.35 16.56 23.79
C ASP A 276 25.88 16.28 23.39
N VAL A 277 25.63 15.28 22.55
CA VAL A 277 24.28 14.94 22.02
C VAL A 277 23.62 13.79 22.78
N MET A 278 24.40 13.04 23.58
CA MET A 278 23.95 11.79 24.21
C MET A 278 23.52 11.93 25.67
N TRP A 279 23.72 13.07 26.33
CA TRP A 279 23.30 13.26 27.73
C TRP A 279 22.85 14.69 28.03
N SER A 280 21.57 14.98 27.75
CA SER A 280 20.78 16.07 28.35
C SER A 280 19.30 15.70 28.30
#